data_AF-A0A925HA78-F1
#
_entry.id   AF-A0A925HA78-F1
#
_cell.length_a   1.000
_cell.length_b   1.000
_cell.length_c   1.000
_cell.angle_alpha   90.00
_cell.angle_beta   90.00
_cell.angle_gamma   90.00
#
_symmetry.space_group_name_H-M   'P 1'
#
loop_
_entity.id
_entity.type
_entity.pdbx_description
1 polymer ?
#
loop_
_entity_poly.entity_id
_entity_poly.type
_entity_poly.pdbx_seq_one_letter_code
_entity_poly.pdbx_strand_id
1 'polypeptide(L)' 'MAKTIESIALVDEIIMNKIYLVREQKIMLDRDLAELYGVQTK' A
#
# COMPACT_ATOMS: atom_id res chain seq x y z
N MET A 1 -19.37 -2.82 14.71
CA MET A 1 -19.18 -3.25 13.31
C MET A 1 -18.74 -2.11 12.38
N ALA A 2 -19.05 -0.83 12.64
CA ALA A 2 -18.61 0.30 11.80
C ALA A 2 -17.08 0.53 11.80
N LYS A 3 -16.40 0.37 12.93
CA LYS A 3 -14.95 0.63 13.04
C LYS A 3 -14.07 -0.26 12.13
N THR A 4 -14.52 -1.47 11.81
CA THR A 4 -13.74 -2.45 11.03
C THR A 4 -13.78 -2.13 9.53
N ILE A 5 -14.90 -1.63 9.02
CA ILE A 5 -15.05 -1.28 7.59
C ILE A 5 -14.25 -0.01 7.24
N GLU A 6 -14.21 0.96 8.16
CA GLU A 6 -13.42 2.19 8.00
C GLU A 6 -11.91 1.89 7.95
N SER A 7 -11.44 0.96 8.80
CA SER A 7 -10.03 0.53 8.76
C SER A 7 -9.65 -0.20 7.48
N ILE A 8 -10.56 -1.00 6.90
CA ILE A 8 -10.29 -1.70 5.64
C ILE A 8 -10.25 -0.72 4.47
N ALA A 9 -11.17 0.26 4.43
CA ALA A 9 -11.18 1.30 3.40
C ALA A 9 -9.90 2.15 3.43
N LEU A 10 -9.42 2.52 4.63
CA LEU A 10 -8.17 3.27 4.77
C LEU A 10 -6.96 2.45 4.30
N VAL A 11 -6.92 1.15 4.58
CA VAL A 11 -5.85 0.26 4.11
C VAL A 11 -5.85 0.16 2.58
N ASP A 12 -7.02 0.07 1.96
CA ASP A 12 -7.16 -0.03 0.50
C ASP A 12 -6.66 1.26 -0.19
N GLU A 13 -6.99 2.44 0.36
CA GLU A 13 -6.49 3.72 -0.12
C GLU A 13 -4.97 3.86 0.01
N ILE A 14 -4.40 3.41 1.14
CA ILE A 14 -2.94 3.44 1.36
C ILE A 14 -2.21 2.54 0.37
N ILE A 15 -2.72 1.33 0.11
CA ILE A 15 -2.12 0.40 -0.85
C ILE A 15 -2.24 0.97 -2.27
N MET A 16 -3.40 1.51 -2.63
CA MET A 16 -3.65 2.10 -3.95
C MET A 16 -2.72 3.29 -4.23
N ASN A 17 -2.42 4.13 -3.22
CA ASN A 17 -1.47 5.25 -3.35
C ASN A 17 -0.01 4.80 -3.52
N LYS A 18 0.34 3.57 -3.15
CA LYS A 18 1.70 2.98 -3.27
C LYS A 18 1.91 2.21 -4.59
N ILE A 19 0.87 2.10 -5.42
CA ILE A 19 0.95 1.44 -6.73
C ILE A 19 1.14 2.49 -7.82
N TYR A 20 2.28 2.44 -8.50
CA TYR A 20 2.63 3.29 -9.62
C TYR A 20 2.25 2.61 -10.94
N LEU A 21 1.70 3.36 -11.90
CA LEU A 21 1.46 2.87 -13.25
C LEU A 21 2.61 3.30 -14.16
N VAL A 22 3.45 2.36 -14.58
CA VAL A 22 4.60 2.61 -15.46
C VAL A 22 4.50 1.67 -16.65
N ARG A 23 4.45 2.22 -17.88
CA ARG A 23 4.31 1.45 -19.13
C ARG A 23 3.14 0.45 -19.07
N GLU A 24 2.00 0.92 -18.55
CA GLU A 24 0.77 0.12 -18.36
C GLU A 24 0.91 -1.03 -17.35
N GLN A 25 2.00 -1.07 -16.58
CA GLN A 25 2.22 -2.05 -15.52
C GLN A 25 2.08 -1.41 -14.14
N LYS A 26 1.37 -2.09 -13.24
CA LYS A 26 1.28 -1.72 -11.84
C LYS A 26 2.55 -2.16 -11.12
N ILE A 27 3.32 -1.22 -10.61
CA ILE A 27 4.59 -1.43 -9.91
C ILE A 27 4.46 -0.86 -8.51
N MET A 28 4.91 -1.60 -7.49
CA MET A 28 5.10 -1.09 -6.14
C MET A 28 6.62 -0.99 -5.89
N LEU A 29 7.07 0.11 -5.28
CA LEU A 29 8.48 0.25 -4.94
C LEU A 29 8.82 -0.63 -3.74
N ASP A 30 10.03 -1.20 -3.73
CA ASP A 30 10.49 -2.06 -2.63
C ASP A 30 10.47 -1.33 -1.27
N ARG A 31 10.64 0.00 -1.26
CA ARG A 31 10.49 0.83 -0.06
C ARG A 31 9.05 0.82 0.48
N ASP A 32 8.06 0.95 -0.42
CA ASP A 32 6.65 0.96 -0.05
C ASP A 32 6.20 -0.42 0.43
N LEU A 33 6.73 -1.47 -0.21
CA LEU A 33 6.57 -2.86 0.22
C LEU A 33 7.21 -3.09 1.59
N ALA A 34 8.42 -2.59 1.81
CA ALA A 34 9.13 -2.72 3.08
C ALA A 34 8.37 -2.01 4.22
N GLU A 35 7.81 -0.83 3.96
CA GLU A 35 6.97 -0.11 4.93
C GLU A 35 5.68 -0.89 5.25
N LEU A 36 5.04 -1.50 4.25
CA LEU A 36 3.83 -2.32 4.43
C LEU A 36 4.09 -3.57 5.28
N TYR A 37 5.25 -4.19 5.11
CA TYR A 37 5.68 -5.37 5.90
C TYR A 37 6.47 -5.01 7.16
N GLY A 38 6.64 -3.71 7.48
CA GLY A 38 7.36 -3.24 8.67
C GLY A 38 8.86 -3.57 8.68
N VAL A 39 9.45 -3.79 7.50
CA VAL A 39 10.87 -4.12 7.33
C VAL A 39 11.66 -2.82 7.13
N GLN A 40 12.73 -2.62 7.91
CA GLN A 40 13.62 -1.48 7.72
C GLN A 40 14.59 -1.80 6.58
N THR A 41 14.47 -1.09 5.45
CA THR A 41 15.50 -1.10 4.39
C THR A 41 16.62 -0.13 4.78
N LYS A 42 17.86 -0.62 4.89
CA LYS A 42 19.06 0.17 5.20
C LYS A 42 19.70 0.74 3.94
#